data_AF-A0A497JPK9-F1
#
_entry.id   AF-A0A497JPK9-F1
#
_cell.length_a   1.000
_cell.length_b   1.000
_cell.length_c   1.000
_cell.angle_alpha   90.00
_cell.angle_beta   90.00
_cell.angle_gamma   90.00
#
_symmetry.space_group_name_H-M   'P 1'
#
loop_
_entity.id
_entity.type
_entity.pdbx_description
1 polymer ?
#
loop_
_entity_poly.entity_id
_entity_poly.type
_entity_poly.pdbx_seq_one_letter_code
_entity_poly.pdbx_strand_id
1 'polypeptide(L)' 'RHVPALILEAPDIPYTFNMKKVEIAVSNIINGRPVTNRDAIINPESLDYFEKILPELQKEKD' A
#
# COMPACT_ATOMS: atom_id res chain seq x y z
N ARG A 1 6.83 18.92 13.50
CA ARG A 1 5.75 18.10 14.10
C ARG A 1 5.53 16.92 13.15
N HIS A 2 5.70 15.67 13.57
CA HIS A 2 5.57 14.48 12.70
C HIS A 2 4.18 13.85 12.88
N VAL A 3 3.14 14.61 12.51
CA VAL A 3 1.74 14.15 12.62
C VAL A 3 1.33 13.64 11.26
N PRO A 4 0.80 12.41 11.16
CA PRO A 4 0.25 11.91 9.91
C PRO A 4 -0.97 12.74 9.51
N ALA A 5 -1.10 13.01 8.22
CA ALA A 5 -2.28 13.69 7.68
C ALA A 5 -3.50 12.74 7.65
N LEU A 6 -3.24 11.45 7.42
CA LEU A 6 -4.26 10.41 7.26
C LEU A 6 -3.90 9.15 8.06
N ILE A 7 -4.89 8.58 8.78
CA ILE A 7 -4.80 7.29 9.46
C ILE A 7 -6.02 6.47 9.02
N LEU A 8 -5.76 5.27 8.48
CA LEU A 8 -6.80 4.36 8.01
C LEU A 8 -6.56 2.95 8.54
N GLU A 9 -7.64 2.23 8.77
CA GLU A 9 -7.58 0.79 9.04
C GLU A 9 -7.39 0.05 7.72
N ALA A 10 -6.48 -0.93 7.74
CA ALA A 10 -6.28 -1.85 6.63
C ALA A 10 -6.56 -3.28 7.13
N PRO A 11 -7.25 -4.11 6.34
CA PRO A 11 -7.57 -5.48 6.73
C PRO A 11 -6.31 -6.33 6.88
N ASP A 12 -5.29 -6.07 6.05
CA ASP A 12 -4.00 -6.73 6.11
C ASP A 12 -2.91 -5.85 5.46
N ILE A 13 -1.64 -6.10 5.79
CA ILE A 13 -0.48 -5.32 5.34
C ILE A 13 0.40 -6.22 4.46
N PRO A 14 0.84 -5.79 3.26
CA PRO A 14 1.64 -6.63 2.38
C PRO A 14 3.02 -6.96 2.99
N TYR A 15 3.33 -8.25 3.09
CA TYR A 15 4.60 -8.79 3.55
C TYR A 15 5.27 -9.67 2.50
N THR A 16 6.59 -9.72 2.49
CA THR A 16 7.33 -10.72 1.72
C THR A 16 7.31 -12.09 2.42
N PHE A 17 7.77 -13.14 1.73
CA PHE A 17 7.98 -14.46 2.32
C PHE A 17 8.88 -14.46 3.57
N ASN A 18 9.76 -13.47 3.73
CA ASN A 18 10.58 -13.28 4.92
C ASN A 18 9.92 -12.37 5.97
N MET A 19 8.59 -12.18 5.91
CA MET A 19 7.80 -11.32 6.80
C MET A 19 8.27 -9.86 6.84
N LYS A 20 8.91 -9.36 5.76
CA LYS A 20 9.27 -7.93 5.65
C LYS A 20 8.11 -7.15 5.06
N LYS A 21 7.76 -6.02 5.67
CA LYS A 21 6.75 -5.08 5.13
C LYS A 21 7.18 -4.58 3.76
N VAL A 22 6.23 -4.50 2.83
CA VAL A 22 6.48 -4.05 1.46
C VAL A 22 5.90 -2.65 1.24
N GLU A 23 6.43 -1.68 1.98
CA GLU A 23 5.99 -0.27 1.92
C GLU A 23 6.15 0.34 0.52
N ILE A 24 7.18 -0.10 -0.22
CA ILE A 24 7.45 0.37 -1.60
C ILE A 24 6.31 -0.02 -2.55
N ALA A 25 5.71 -1.20 -2.39
CA ALA A 25 4.61 -1.63 -3.25
C ALA A 25 3.38 -0.75 -3.04
N VAL A 26 3.04 -0.47 -1.78
CA VAL A 26 1.94 0.44 -1.42
C VAL A 26 2.22 1.86 -1.91
N SER A 27 3.44 2.35 -1.71
CA SER A 27 3.85 3.67 -2.20
C SER A 27 3.78 3.77 -3.73
N ASN A 28 4.15 2.71 -4.45
CA ASN A 28 4.02 2.66 -5.90
C ASN A 28 2.55 2.75 -6.34
N ILE A 29 1.65 2.01 -5.70
CA ILE A 29 0.20 2.08 -5.96
C ILE A 29 -0.31 3.51 -5.75
N ILE A 30 0.02 4.14 -4.61
CA ILE A 30 -0.39 5.52 -4.30
C ILE A 30 0.11 6.52 -5.35
N ASN A 31 1.29 6.29 -5.92
CA ASN A 31 1.89 7.14 -6.95
C ASN A 31 1.57 6.69 -8.39
N GLY A 32 0.68 5.72 -8.60
CA GLY A 32 0.29 5.22 -9.93
C GLY A 32 1.41 4.49 -10.68
N ARG A 33 2.40 3.95 -9.96
CA ARG A 33 3.51 3.16 -10.51
C ARG A 33 3.19 1.66 -10.46
N PRO A 34 3.60 0.86 -11.46
CA PRO A 34 3.35 -0.57 -11.46
C PRO A 34 4.11 -1.30 -10.34
N VAL A 35 3.46 -2.27 -9.71
CA VAL A 35 4.10 -3.20 -8.76
C VAL A 35 4.53 -4.46 -9.50
N THR A 36 5.83 -4.60 -9.74
CA THR A 36 6.40 -5.73 -10.50
C THR A 36 6.63 -6.99 -9.67
N ASN A 37 6.74 -6.86 -8.34
CA ASN A 37 7.13 -7.94 -7.45
C ASN A 37 5.94 -8.54 -6.68
N ARG A 38 4.75 -8.57 -7.30
CA ARG A 38 3.54 -9.15 -6.67
C ARG A 38 3.75 -10.62 -6.28
N ASP A 39 4.47 -11.39 -7.09
CA ASP A 39 4.77 -12.81 -6.82
C ASP A 39 5.67 -13.05 -5.60
N ALA A 40 6.40 -12.03 -5.14
CA ALA A 40 7.30 -12.13 -3.98
C ALA A 40 6.60 -11.81 -2.64
N ILE A 41 5.29 -11.54 -2.69
CA ILE A 41 4.47 -11.12 -1.56
C ILE A 41 3.63 -12.30 -1.11
N ILE A 42 3.56 -12.54 0.20
CA ILE A 42 2.82 -13.66 0.77
C ILE A 42 1.30 -13.45 0.68
N ASN A 43 0.87 -12.20 0.75
CA ASN A 43 -0.52 -11.74 0.74
C ASN A 43 -0.72 -10.65 -0.33
N PRO A 44 -0.58 -11.01 -1.63
CA PRO A 44 -0.73 -10.06 -2.74
C PRO A 44 -2.11 -9.40 -2.77
N GLU A 45 -3.16 -10.07 -2.28
CA GLU A 45 -4.53 -9.55 -2.16
C GLU A 45 -4.64 -8.28 -1.29
N SER A 46 -3.68 -8.09 -0.37
CA SER A 46 -3.61 -6.85 0.42
C SER A 46 -3.36 -5.64 -0.47
N LEU A 47 -2.61 -5.79 -1.57
CA LEU A 47 -2.36 -4.70 -2.52
C LEU A 47 -3.63 -4.27 -3.25
N ASP A 48 -4.53 -5.20 -3.54
CA ASP A 48 -5.78 -4.89 -4.22
C ASP A 48 -6.70 -4.03 -3.33
N TYR A 49 -6.60 -4.16 -2.00
CA TYR A 49 -7.24 -3.24 -1.07
C TYR A 49 -6.71 -1.80 -1.25
N PHE A 50 -5.38 -1.63 -1.27
CA PHE A 50 -4.75 -0.32 -1.46
C PHE A 50 -5.07 0.29 -2.84
N GLU A 51 -5.22 -0.52 -3.88
CA GLU A 51 -5.68 -0.05 -5.20
C GLU A 51 -7.15 0.43 -5.15
N LYS A 52 -8.02 -0.23 -4.38
CA LYS A 52 -9.43 0.18 -4.22
C LYS A 52 -9.59 1.48 -3.43
N ILE A 53 -8.79 1.66 -2.37
CA ILE A 53 -8.82 2.87 -1.54
C ILE A 53 -7.90 3.98 -2.07
N LEU A 54 -7.21 3.75 -3.19
CA LEU A 54 -6.36 4.73 -3.87
C LEU A 54 -6.99 6.13 -3.99
N PRO A 55 -8.25 6.31 -4.43
CA PRO A 55 -8.87 7.64 -4.48
C PRO A 55 -8.93 8.30 -3.11
N GLU A 56 -9.10 7.55 -2.02
CA GLU A 56 -9.10 8.10 -0.66
C GLU A 56 -7.70 8.47 -0.19
N LEU A 57 -6.69 7.67 -0.55
CA LEU A 57 -5.29 7.94 -0.25
C LEU A 57 -4.74 9.18 -1.00
N GLN A 58 -5.38 9.58 -2.09
CA GLN A 58 -4.98 10.73 -2.91
C GLN A 58 -5.76 12.02 -2.61
N LYS A 59 -6.86 11.96 -1.84
CA LYS A 59 -7.76 13.11 -1.55
C LYS A 59 -7.08 14.33 -0.92
N GLU A 60 -5.94 14.15 -0.25
CA GLU A 60 -5.22 15.23 0.47
C GLU A 60 -4.04 15.83 -0.32
N LYS A 61 -3.88 15.48 -1.60
CA LYS A 61 -2.85 16.10 -2.46
C LYS A 61 -3.29 17.44 -3.10
N ASP A 62 -4.52 17.89 -2.86
CA ASP A 62 -5.06 19.19 -3.31
C ASP A 62 -5.00 20.27 -2.21
#